data_AF-A0A699Y9A3-F1
#
_entry.id   AF-A0A699Y9A3-F1
#
_cell.length_a   1.000
_cell.length_b   1.000
_cell.length_c   1.000
_cell.angle_alpha   90.00
_cell.angle_beta   90.00
_cell.angle_gamma   90.00
#
_symmetry.space_group_name_H-M   'P 1'
#
loop_
_entity.id
_entity.type
_entity.pdbx_description
1 polymer ?
#
loop_
_entity_poly.entity_id
_entity_poly.type
_entity_poly.pdbx_seq_one_letter_code
_entity_poly.pdbx_strand_id
1 'polypeptide(L)'
;MLPRKNCEQASEHAWAELSTDALAVVINSSGLQPRDVAAMRATCSSWRQAVELRLQGLAPGASTRLDTLLSLANYFPALTRLDLSSLDHREGCAWGAG
;
A
#
# COMPACT_ATOMS: atom_id res chain seq x y z
N MET A 1 1.40 10.24 38.25
CA MET A 1 0.83 10.44 36.89
C MET A 1 1.97 10.36 35.90
N LEU A 2 2.13 9.24 35.18
CA LEU A 2 3.16 9.07 34.16
C LEU A 2 2.74 9.83 32.87
N PRO A 3 3.66 10.52 32.17
CA PRO A 3 3.31 11.32 31.01
C PRO A 3 2.97 10.41 29.81
N ARG A 4 1.69 10.39 29.43
CA ARG A 4 1.16 9.64 28.26
C ARG A 4 1.73 10.11 26.91
N LYS A 5 2.60 11.13 26.88
CA LYS A 5 3.13 11.73 25.65
C LYS A 5 4.35 11.02 25.06
N ASN A 6 4.96 10.09 25.78
CA ASN A 6 6.20 9.44 25.36
C ASN A 6 5.99 8.19 24.49
N CYS A 7 4.79 7.60 24.47
CA CYS A 7 4.55 6.33 23.78
C CYS A 7 4.39 6.49 22.26
N GLU A 8 3.74 7.54 21.78
CA GLU A 8 3.54 7.78 20.34
C GLU A 8 4.87 8.14 19.64
N GLN A 9 5.66 9.04 20.23
CA GLN A 9 6.98 9.40 19.69
C GLN A 9 8.01 8.27 19.79
N ALA A 10 7.97 7.46 20.86
CA ALA A 10 8.84 6.28 20.98
C ALA A 10 8.46 5.19 19.98
N SER A 11 7.16 5.02 19.68
CA SER A 11 6.70 4.12 18.64
C SER A 11 7.18 4.59 17.27
N GLU A 12 7.01 5.87 16.93
CA GLU A 12 7.52 6.43 15.67
C GLU A 12 9.04 6.28 15.51
N HIS A 13 9.81 6.48 16.60
CA HIS A 13 11.25 6.20 16.61
C HIS A 13 11.56 4.72 16.42
N ALA A 14 10.85 3.83 17.11
CA ALA A 14 11.09 2.40 17.02
C ALA A 14 10.85 1.86 15.59
N TRP A 15 9.84 2.37 14.88
CA TRP A 15 9.61 2.01 13.47
C TRP A 15 10.67 2.60 12.52
N ALA A 16 11.23 3.77 12.86
CA ALA A 16 12.30 4.39 12.08
C ALA A 16 13.65 3.67 12.24
N GLU A 17 13.90 3.01 13.37
CA GLU A 17 15.10 2.21 13.64
C GLU A 17 15.06 0.81 13.02
N LEU A 18 13.89 0.33 12.59
CA LEU A 18 13.77 -0.96 11.92
C LEU A 18 14.41 -0.92 10.53
N SER A 19 15.04 -2.04 10.16
CA SER A 19 15.57 -2.21 8.81
C SER A 19 14.46 -2.26 7.77
N THR A 20 14.78 -1.87 6.54
CA THR A 20 13.87 -1.94 5.39
C THR A 20 13.30 -3.35 5.18
N ASP A 21 14.09 -4.39 5.45
CA ASP A 21 13.65 -5.79 5.38
C ASP A 21 12.62 -6.14 6.46
N ALA A 22 12.77 -5.65 7.70
CA ALA A 22 11.78 -5.86 8.75
C ALA A 22 10.45 -5.15 8.43
N LEU A 23 10.52 -3.91 7.93
CA LEU A 23 9.34 -3.18 7.46
C LEU A 23 8.66 -3.88 6.28
N ALA A 24 9.44 -4.47 5.37
CA ALA A 24 8.92 -5.23 4.23
C ALA A 24 8.08 -6.43 4.65
N VAL A 25 8.44 -7.13 5.72
CA VAL A 25 7.63 -8.23 6.26
C VAL A 25 6.25 -7.71 6.67
N VAL A 26 6.19 -6.58 7.39
CA VAL A 26 4.93 -5.98 7.83
C VAL A 26 4.08 -5.53 6.64
N ILE A 27 4.68 -4.82 5.69
CA ILE A 27 4.05 -4.36 4.45
C ILE A 27 3.36 -5.52 3.72
N ASN A 28 4.10 -6.60 3.48
CA ASN A 28 3.61 -7.72 2.68
C ASN A 28 2.64 -8.65 3.44
N SER A 29 2.63 -8.59 4.77
CA SER A 29 1.69 -9.34 5.62
C SER A 29 0.35 -8.61 5.80
N SER A 30 0.30 -7.30 5.55
CA SER A 30 -0.85 -6.45 5.90
C SER A 30 -1.94 -6.39 4.83
N GLY A 31 -1.70 -6.92 3.62
CA GLY A 31 -2.68 -6.86 2.54
C GLY A 31 -3.04 -5.42 2.14
N LEU A 32 -2.01 -4.60 1.88
CA LEU A 32 -2.18 -3.17 1.64
C LEU A 32 -2.98 -2.86 0.39
N GLN A 33 -3.91 -1.91 0.49
CA GLN A 33 -4.60 -1.33 -0.66
C GLN A 33 -3.82 -0.10 -1.16
N PRO A 34 -4.07 0.37 -2.41
CA PRO A 34 -3.36 1.52 -2.97
C PRO A 34 -3.37 2.78 -2.09
N ARG A 35 -4.47 3.01 -1.36
CA ARG A 35 -4.56 4.15 -0.41
C ARG A 35 -3.61 4.00 0.78
N ASP A 36 -3.39 2.78 1.25
CA ASP A 36 -2.58 2.50 2.43
C ASP A 36 -1.11 2.70 2.08
N VAL A 37 -0.71 2.30 0.86
CA VAL A 37 0.60 2.62 0.27
C VAL A 37 0.86 4.13 0.23
N ALA A 38 -0.13 4.93 -0.18
CA ALA A 38 0.00 6.39 -0.17
C ALA A 38 0.18 6.95 1.26
N ALA A 39 -0.57 6.43 2.24
CA ALA A 39 -0.44 6.81 3.64
C ALA A 39 0.94 6.44 4.21
N MET A 40 1.44 5.24 3.93
CA MET A 40 2.76 4.78 4.41
C MET A 40 3.92 5.58 3.81
N ARG A 41 3.82 5.98 2.53
CA ARG A 41 4.81 6.88 1.91
C ARG A 41 4.81 8.28 2.52
N ALA A 42 3.70 8.69 3.15
CA ALA A 42 3.61 9.97 3.85
C ALA A 42 4.12 9.92 5.30
N THR A 43 4.26 8.73 5.91
CA THR A 43 4.68 8.57 7.31
C THR A 43 6.13 9.00 7.56
N CYS A 44 7.11 8.28 7.00
CA CYS A 44 8.53 8.64 7.13
C CYS A 44 9.36 8.06 5.97
N SER A 45 10.63 8.47 5.86
CA SER A 45 11.53 8.03 4.79
C SER A 45 11.78 6.52 4.80
N SER A 46 11.91 5.89 5.97
CA SER A 46 12.13 4.44 6.10
C SER A 46 10.94 3.64 5.56
N TRP A 47 9.71 4.02 5.95
CA TRP A 47 8.48 3.41 5.43
C TRP A 47 8.32 3.65 3.92
N ARG A 48 8.58 4.87 3.45
CA ARG A 48 8.54 5.19 2.02
C ARG A 48 9.48 4.29 1.21
N GLN A 49 10.73 4.16 1.66
CA GLN A 49 11.73 3.34 0.97
C GLN A 49 11.39 1.85 1.02
N ALA A 50 10.89 1.35 2.15
CA ALA A 50 10.46 -0.04 2.28
C ALA A 50 9.30 -0.36 1.33
N VAL A 51 8.31 0.53 1.23
CA VAL A 51 7.17 0.38 0.32
C VAL A 51 7.63 0.46 -1.15
N GLU A 52 8.47 1.44 -1.50
CA GLU A 52 8.93 1.61 -2.89
C GLU A 52 9.77 0.44 -3.40
N LEU A 53 10.62 -0.15 -2.55
CA LEU A 53 11.55 -1.19 -2.97
C LEU A 53 11.07 -2.61 -2.73
N ARG A 54 10.19 -2.83 -1.74
CA ARG A 54 9.88 -4.19 -1.24
C ARG A 54 8.39 -4.51 -1.18
N LEU A 55 7.51 -3.64 -1.67
CA LEU A 55 6.09 -3.96 -1.83
C LEU A 55 5.94 -5.07 -2.90
N GLN A 56 5.44 -6.22 -2.49
CA GLN A 56 5.25 -7.39 -3.35
C GLN A 56 3.79 -7.58 -3.73
N GLY A 57 2.87 -7.19 -2.85
CA GLY A 57 1.44 -7.45 -3.01
C GLY A 57 0.59 -6.21 -2.78
N LEU A 58 -0.38 -5.98 -3.67
CA LEU A 58 -1.47 -5.04 -3.44
C LEU A 58 -2.81 -5.78 -3.41
N ALA A 59 -3.55 -5.55 -2.34
CA ALA A 59 -4.92 -5.96 -2.16
C ALA A 59 -5.86 -5.09 -3.01
N PRO A 60 -7.05 -5.61 -3.35
CA PRO A 60 -7.95 -4.92 -4.25
C PRO A 60 -8.51 -3.67 -3.53
N GLY A 61 -8.19 -2.47 -4.04
CA GLY A 61 -8.76 -1.23 -3.54
C GLY A 61 -10.13 -0.96 -4.16
N ALA A 62 -11.09 -0.51 -3.36
CA ALA A 62 -12.43 -0.13 -3.85
C ALA A 62 -12.32 0.80 -5.06
N SER A 63 -12.86 0.37 -6.20
CA SER A 63 -12.89 1.13 -7.46
C SER A 63 -11.51 1.62 -7.95
N THR A 64 -10.48 0.78 -7.86
CA THR A 64 -9.19 1.10 -8.48
C THR A 64 -9.29 0.92 -10.00
N ARG A 65 -8.91 1.93 -10.80
CA ARG A 65 -8.85 1.80 -12.27
C ARG A 65 -7.64 0.97 -12.69
N LEU A 66 -7.75 0.29 -13.83
CA LEU A 66 -6.68 -0.54 -14.40
C LEU A 66 -5.42 0.30 -14.69
N ASP A 67 -5.57 1.53 -15.21
CA ASP A 67 -4.46 2.49 -15.38
C ASP A 67 -3.70 2.82 -14.10
N THR A 68 -4.41 2.93 -12.97
CA THR A 68 -3.79 3.20 -11.67
C THR A 68 -2.97 1.98 -11.24
N LEU A 69 -3.48 0.77 -11.43
CA LEU A 69 -2.73 -0.46 -11.12
C LEU A 69 -1.50 -0.62 -12.02
N LEU A 70 -1.61 -0.33 -13.32
CA LEU A 70 -0.49 -0.33 -14.25
C LEU A 70 0.59 0.68 -13.86
N SER A 71 0.18 1.90 -13.47
CA SER A 71 1.09 2.92 -12.99
C SER A 71 1.81 2.49 -11.72
N LEU A 72 1.11 1.83 -10.79
CA LEU A 72 1.71 1.28 -9.57
C LEU A 72 2.67 0.12 -9.87
N ALA A 73 2.31 -0.77 -10.79
CA ALA A 73 3.20 -1.86 -11.23
C ALA A 73 4.51 -1.34 -11.81
N ASN A 74 4.46 -0.24 -12.57
CA ASN A 74 5.66 0.40 -13.10
C ASN A 74 6.47 1.14 -12.01
N TYR A 75 5.80 1.60 -10.94
CA TYR A 75 6.44 2.34 -9.85
C TYR A 75 7.10 1.43 -8.80
N PHE A 76 6.59 0.21 -8.63
CA PHE A 76 7.05 -0.76 -7.63
C PHE A 76 7.75 -1.95 -8.30
N PRO A 77 9.09 -1.97 -8.38
CA PRO A 77 9.83 -3.01 -9.10
C PRO A 77 9.72 -4.41 -8.47
N ALA A 78 9.41 -4.50 -7.17
CA ALA A 78 9.24 -5.77 -6.47
C ALA A 78 7.81 -6.31 -6.49
N LEU A 79 6.88 -5.61 -7.15
CA LEU A 79 5.47 -5.96 -7.15
C LEU A 79 5.24 -7.22 -8.01
N THR A 80 4.91 -8.32 -7.36
CA THR A 80 4.69 -9.64 -7.99
C THR A 80 3.25 -10.11 -7.91
N ARG A 81 2.44 -9.50 -7.04
CA ARG A 81 1.05 -9.89 -6.79
C ARG A 81 0.12 -8.67 -6.85
N LEU A 82 -0.81 -8.70 -7.79
CA LEU A 82 -1.86 -7.71 -7.96
C LEU A 82 -3.21 -8.41 -7.90
N ASP A 83 -4.05 -8.02 -6.95
CA ASP A 83 -5.43 -8.48 -6.89
C ASP A 83 -6.33 -7.55 -7.70
N LEU A 84 -6.94 -8.12 -8.75
CA LEU A 84 -7.78 -7.40 -9.72
C LEU A 84 -9.28 -7.59 -9.46
N SER A 85 -9.67 -8.29 -8.38
CA SER A 85 -11.06 -8.69 -8.13
C SER A 85 -12.02 -7.51 -7.91
N SER A 86 -11.52 -6.36 -7.48
CA SER A 86 -12.30 -5.13 -7.31
C SER A 86 -12.18 -4.16 -8.49
N LEU A 87 -11.58 -4.56 -9.62
CA LEU A 87 -11.64 -3.76 -10.83
C LEU A 87 -13.09 -3.63 -11.28
N ASP A 88 -13.57 -2.39 -11.37
CA ASP A 88 -14.89 -2.10 -11.93
C ASP A 88 -14.88 -2.52 -13.40
N HIS A 89 -15.48 -3.66 -13.72
CA HIS A 89 -15.68 -4.15 -15.10
C HIS A 89 -16.78 -3.35 -15.79
N ARG A 90 -16.62 -2.02 -15.86
CA ARG A 90 -17.49 -1.20 -16.70
C ARG A 90 -17.06 -1.27 -18.16
N GLU A 91 -16.87 -2.48 -18.67
CA GLU A 91 -16.93 -2.76 -20.09
C GLU A 91 -18.36 -3.24 -20.40
N GLY A 92 -19.15 -2.31 -20.94
CA GLY A 92 -20.19 -2.60 -21.93
C GLY A 92 -21.29 -3.61 -21.60
N CYS A 93 -22.35 -3.14 -20.93
CA CYS A 93 -23.71 -3.56 -21.27
C CYS A 93 -24.56 -2.31 -21.52
N ALA A 94 -24.19 -1.51 -22.53
CA ALA A 94 -25.09 -0.57 -23.19
C ALA A 94 -25.49 -1.15 -24.56
N TRP A 95 -26.03 -2.36 -24.55
CA TRP A 95 -26.77 -2.90 -25.68
C TRP A 95 -28.07 -3.51 -25.16
N GLY A 96 -29.18 -2.79 -25.40
CA GLY A 96 -30.54 -3.32 -25.38
C GLY A 96 -31.36 -3.01 -24.12
N ALA A 97 -32.32 -2.07 -24.26
CA ALA A 97 -33.76 -2.36 -24.14
C ALA A 97 -34.59 -1.07 -24.17
N GLY A 98 -35.56 -0.99 -25.10
CA GLY A 98 -36.70 -0.06 -25.04
C GLY A 98 -36.79 0.90 -26.20
#